data_AF-A0AAV6YXZ5-F1
#
_entry.id   AF-A0AAV6YXZ5-F1
#
_cell.length_a   1.000
_cell.length_b   1.000
_cell.length_c   1.000
_cell.angle_alpha   90.00
_cell.angle_beta   90.00
_cell.angle_gamma   90.00
#
_symmetry.space_group_name_H-M   'P 1'
#
loop_
_entity.id
_entity.type
_entity.pdbx_description
1 polymer ?
#
loop_
_entity_poly.entity_id
_entity_poly.type
_entity_poly.pdbx_seq_one_letter_code
_entity_poly.pdbx_strand_id
1 'polypeptide(L)'
;MGAEGDPGSLVKVLYLLVLAAVWGMQCWVTFVAAIVMIRGLPRHTFGLVQSKLFPFYGHIIMGFSFLNLVVYATYHPRELLSTSESVQIALFFVTLILSALNARWFSPATTDAMFKIQDIEREHGLGGEIGLSANIEAYKRLREKDPKYRALRKTFMRYHGFSSLCNLVTLLCNGANLVFTALLLPSI
;
A
#
# COMPACT_ATOMS: atom_id res chain seq x y z
N MET A 1 -28.07 15.10 4.18
CA MET A 1 -29.23 14.25 3.86
C MET A 1 -28.68 12.93 3.37
N GLY A 2 -28.78 11.86 4.17
CA GLY A 2 -28.56 10.51 3.66
C GLY A 2 -29.63 10.18 2.63
N ALA A 3 -29.33 9.35 1.65
CA ALA A 3 -30.35 8.89 0.73
C ALA A 3 -31.35 8.02 1.53
N GLU A 4 -32.59 8.48 1.68
CA GLU A 4 -33.66 7.68 2.26
C GLU A 4 -34.06 6.60 1.25
N GLY A 5 -33.41 5.44 1.30
CA GLY A 5 -33.71 4.28 0.45
C GLY A 5 -32.57 3.27 0.37
N ASP A 6 -32.92 2.00 0.14
CA ASP A 6 -31.95 0.92 -0.13
C ASP A 6 -31.10 1.27 -1.37
N PRO A 7 -29.77 1.13 -1.34
CA PRO A 7 -28.93 1.41 -2.50
C PRO A 7 -29.38 0.57 -3.71
N GLY A 8 -29.60 1.23 -4.85
CA GLY A 8 -29.96 0.54 -6.08
C GLY A 8 -28.91 -0.51 -6.48
N SER A 9 -29.33 -1.57 -7.17
CA SER A 9 -28.47 -2.73 -7.50
C SER A 9 -27.14 -2.33 -8.17
N LEU A 10 -27.15 -1.31 -9.03
CA LEU A 10 -25.95 -0.78 -9.66
C LEU A 10 -24.94 -0.24 -8.64
N VAL A 11 -25.40 0.50 -7.62
CA VAL A 11 -24.52 1.06 -6.57
C VAL A 11 -23.89 -0.06 -5.75
N LYS A 12 -24.68 -1.08 -5.38
CA LYS A 12 -24.19 -2.27 -4.66
C LYS A 12 -23.11 -3.00 -5.47
N VAL A 13 -23.33 -3.21 -6.76
CA VAL A 13 -22.37 -3.86 -7.66
C VAL A 13 -21.10 -3.02 -7.80
N LEU A 14 -21.21 -1.71 -8.03
CA LEU A 14 -20.05 -0.83 -8.15
C LEU A 14 -19.21 -0.79 -6.87
N TYR A 15 -19.85 -0.68 -5.71
CA TYR A 15 -19.20 -0.74 -4.40
C TYR A 15 -18.39 -2.04 -4.24
N LEU A 16 -19.01 -3.19 -4.54
CA LEU A 16 -18.36 -4.49 -4.42
C LEU A 16 -17.17 -4.62 -5.41
N LEU A 17 -17.36 -4.24 -6.67
CA LEU A 17 -16.31 -4.31 -7.69
C LEU A 17 -15.13 -3.42 -7.34
N VAL A 18 -15.37 -2.21 -6.85
CA VAL A 18 -14.31 -1.29 -6.42
C VAL A 18 -13.54 -1.88 -5.24
N LEU A 19 -14.24 -2.34 -4.21
CA LEU A 19 -13.61 -2.93 -3.02
C LEU A 19 -12.77 -4.16 -3.39
N ALA A 20 -13.31 -5.06 -4.21
CA ALA A 20 -12.61 -6.26 -4.68
C ALA A 20 -11.40 -5.93 -5.56
N ALA A 21 -11.53 -4.96 -6.48
CA ALA A 21 -10.44 -4.55 -7.36
C ALA A 21 -9.27 -3.95 -6.57
N VAL A 22 -9.54 -3.09 -5.58
CA VAL A 22 -8.50 -2.53 -4.70
C VAL A 22 -7.81 -3.64 -3.93
N TRP A 23 -8.57 -4.51 -3.25
CA TRP A 23 -7.99 -5.58 -2.45
C TRP A 23 -7.16 -6.55 -3.31
N GLY A 24 -7.67 -6.95 -4.48
CA GLY A 24 -6.96 -7.79 -5.44
C GLY A 24 -5.66 -7.15 -5.93
N MET A 25 -5.67 -5.85 -6.24
CA MET A 25 -4.46 -5.10 -6.58
C MET A 25 -3.44 -5.12 -5.43
N GLN A 26 -3.88 -4.92 -4.18
CA GLN A 26 -2.99 -4.96 -3.01
C GLN A 26 -2.33 -6.33 -2.84
N CYS A 27 -3.11 -7.41 -2.99
CA CYS A 27 -2.60 -8.79 -2.97
C CYS A 27 -1.58 -9.02 -4.08
N TRP A 28 -1.90 -8.65 -5.32
CA TRP A 28 -1.00 -8.81 -6.47
C TRP A 28 0.31 -8.06 -6.29
N VAL A 29 0.24 -6.77 -5.93
CA VAL A 29 1.44 -5.93 -5.76
C VAL A 29 2.33 -6.44 -4.64
N THR A 30 1.74 -6.80 -3.50
CA THR A 30 2.47 -7.18 -2.28
C THR A 30 3.07 -8.58 -2.39
N PHE A 31 2.29 -9.57 -2.83
CA PHE A 31 2.69 -10.98 -2.75
C PHE A 31 3.23 -11.54 -4.06
N VAL A 32 2.95 -10.90 -5.20
CA VAL A 32 3.41 -11.41 -6.51
C VAL A 32 4.40 -10.44 -7.14
N ALA A 33 3.96 -9.23 -7.50
CA ALA A 33 4.76 -8.32 -8.31
C ALA A 33 6.07 -7.91 -7.62
N ALA A 34 6.03 -7.53 -6.34
CA ALA A 34 7.24 -7.15 -5.59
C ALA A 34 8.25 -8.30 -5.51
N ILE A 35 7.78 -9.52 -5.26
CA ILE A 35 8.61 -10.72 -5.12
C ILE A 35 9.25 -11.13 -6.46
N VAL A 36 8.47 -11.08 -7.54
CA VAL A 36 8.96 -11.39 -8.89
C VAL A 36 10.01 -10.35 -9.31
N MET A 37 9.73 -9.06 -9.12
CA MET A 37 10.64 -8.00 -9.56
C MET A 37 11.93 -7.95 -8.75
N ILE A 38 11.90 -8.10 -7.43
CA ILE A 38 13.12 -8.06 -6.60
C ILE A 38 14.06 -9.24 -6.89
N ARG A 39 13.54 -10.35 -7.42
CA ARG A 39 14.33 -11.52 -7.83
C ARG A 39 14.77 -11.47 -9.28
N GLY A 40 13.97 -10.89 -10.17
CA GLY A 40 14.19 -10.92 -11.61
C GLY A 40 14.80 -9.65 -12.22
N LEU A 41 14.79 -8.52 -11.51
CA LEU A 41 15.33 -7.25 -12.02
C LEU A 41 16.61 -6.84 -11.28
N PRO A 42 17.48 -6.04 -11.93
CA PRO A 42 18.55 -5.35 -11.25
C PRO A 42 18.01 -4.52 -10.08
N ARG A 43 18.74 -4.48 -8.96
CA ARG A 43 18.32 -3.77 -7.74
C ARG A 43 17.89 -2.32 -8.00
N HIS A 44 18.66 -1.58 -8.80
CA HIS A 44 18.34 -0.18 -9.13
C HIS A 44 17.12 -0.06 -10.02
N THR A 45 16.96 -0.96 -10.99
CA THR A 45 15.80 -1.03 -11.87
C THR A 45 14.53 -1.35 -11.08
N PHE A 46 14.59 -2.31 -10.15
CA PHE A 46 13.49 -2.60 -9.24
C PHE A 46 13.09 -1.34 -8.45
N GLY A 47 14.04 -0.66 -7.82
CA GLY A 47 13.79 0.57 -7.09
C GLY A 47 13.16 1.67 -7.96
N LEU A 48 13.64 1.83 -9.20
CA LEU A 48 13.08 2.78 -10.16
C LEU A 48 11.62 2.45 -10.49
N VAL A 49 11.31 1.18 -10.80
CA VAL A 49 9.93 0.75 -11.08
C VAL A 49 9.03 1.02 -9.88
N GLN A 50 9.47 0.68 -8.66
CA GLN A 50 8.72 0.96 -7.43
C GLN A 50 8.45 2.46 -7.26
N SER A 51 9.44 3.32 -7.49
CA SER A 51 9.29 4.78 -7.37
C SER A 51 8.24 5.36 -8.33
N LYS A 52 8.03 4.72 -9.49
CA LYS A 52 7.04 5.13 -10.47
C LYS A 52 5.65 4.58 -10.17
N LEU A 53 5.53 3.35 -9.67
CA LEU A 53 4.25 2.69 -9.44
C LEU A 53 3.63 3.02 -8.07
N PHE A 54 4.43 3.14 -7.02
CA PHE A 54 3.92 3.30 -5.64
C PHE A 54 3.07 4.56 -5.43
N PRO A 55 3.39 5.72 -6.02
CA PRO A 55 2.53 6.89 -5.92
C PRO A 55 1.13 6.64 -6.47
N PHE A 56 1.02 6.06 -7.67
CA PHE A 56 -0.28 5.73 -8.28
C PHE A 56 -1.02 4.68 -7.46
N TYR A 57 -0.33 3.61 -7.05
CA TYR A 57 -0.89 2.57 -6.19
C TYR A 57 -1.48 3.15 -4.89
N GLY A 58 -0.74 4.03 -4.21
CA GLY A 58 -1.21 4.69 -2.99
C GLY A 58 -2.42 5.60 -3.23
N HIS A 59 -2.42 6.39 -4.31
CA HIS A 59 -3.55 7.24 -4.66
C HIS A 59 -4.80 6.46 -5.06
N ILE A 60 -4.65 5.33 -5.76
CA ILE A 60 -5.74 4.42 -6.10
C ILE A 60 -6.39 3.90 -4.80
N ILE A 61 -5.59 3.37 -3.86
CA ILE A 61 -6.11 2.87 -2.57
C ILE A 61 -6.85 3.99 -1.84
N MET A 62 -6.24 5.18 -1.74
CA MET A 62 -6.84 6.32 -1.04
C MET A 62 -8.17 6.75 -1.68
N GLY A 63 -8.20 6.93 -3.00
CA GLY A 63 -9.38 7.39 -3.73
C GLY A 63 -10.54 6.40 -3.67
N PHE A 64 -10.27 5.11 -3.85
CA PHE A 64 -11.31 4.10 -3.78
C PHE A 64 -11.76 3.78 -2.35
N SER A 65 -10.88 3.89 -1.35
CA SER A 65 -11.28 3.80 0.06
C SER A 65 -12.19 4.97 0.44
N PHE A 66 -11.90 6.18 -0.07
CA PHE A 66 -12.77 7.33 0.09
C PHE A 66 -14.12 7.12 -0.59
N LEU A 67 -14.14 6.63 -1.83
CA LEU A 67 -15.38 6.33 -2.55
C LEU A 67 -16.25 5.31 -1.80
N ASN A 68 -15.65 4.21 -1.35
CA ASN A 68 -16.36 3.20 -0.57
C ASN A 68 -16.88 3.76 0.76
N LEU A 69 -16.09 4.58 1.47
CA LEU A 69 -16.54 5.24 2.69
C LEU A 69 -17.73 6.18 2.44
N VAL A 70 -17.69 6.97 1.35
CA VAL A 70 -18.77 7.90 1.00
C VAL A 70 -20.04 7.12 0.66
N VAL A 71 -19.95 6.09 -0.19
CA VAL A 71 -21.09 5.22 -0.50
C VAL A 71 -21.62 4.60 0.79
N TYR A 72 -20.75 4.02 1.61
CA TYR A 72 -21.16 3.36 2.85
C TYR A 72 -21.86 4.33 3.82
N ALA A 73 -21.30 5.51 4.05
CA ALA A 73 -21.86 6.51 4.94
C ALA A 73 -23.15 7.17 4.40
N THR A 74 -23.36 7.15 3.08
CA THR A 74 -24.58 7.71 2.46
C THR A 74 -25.80 6.83 2.73
N TYR A 75 -25.62 5.51 2.82
CA TYR A 75 -26.68 4.53 2.97
C TYR A 75 -26.82 3.94 4.38
N HIS A 76 -25.92 4.28 5.32
CA HIS A 76 -25.98 3.84 6.71
C HIS A 76 -25.93 5.03 7.68
N PRO A 77 -27.08 5.60 8.09
CA PRO A 77 -27.14 6.72 9.02
C PRO A 77 -26.51 6.36 10.37
N ARG A 78 -25.70 7.27 10.93
CA ARG A 78 -24.94 7.02 12.18
C ARG A 78 -25.79 6.62 13.37
N GLU A 79 -27.05 7.04 13.41
CA GLU A 79 -28.00 6.76 14.50
C GLU A 79 -28.55 5.33 14.49
N LEU A 80 -28.32 4.58 13.41
CA LEU A 80 -28.86 3.23 13.19
C LEU A 80 -27.78 2.17 12.96
N LEU A 81 -26.50 2.49 13.20
CA LEU A 81 -25.40 1.57 12.93
C LEU A 81 -25.38 0.40 13.91
N SER A 82 -25.46 -0.81 13.36
CA SER A 82 -25.07 -2.05 14.01
C SER A 82 -23.56 -2.06 14.33
N THR A 83 -23.15 -3.01 15.17
CA THR A 83 -21.74 -3.22 15.50
C THR A 83 -20.89 -3.53 14.27
N SER A 84 -21.40 -4.36 13.34
CA SER A 84 -20.68 -4.69 12.11
C SER A 84 -20.48 -3.46 11.22
N GLU A 85 -21.50 -2.61 11.11
CA GLU A 85 -21.41 -1.42 10.26
C GLU A 85 -20.45 -0.38 10.85
N SER A 86 -20.45 -0.24 12.18
CA SER A 86 -19.49 0.59 12.91
C SER A 86 -18.04 0.13 12.68
N VAL A 87 -17.82 -1.20 12.68
CA VAL A 87 -16.50 -1.78 12.37
C VAL A 87 -16.09 -1.50 10.92
N GLN A 88 -16.97 -1.69 9.93
CA GLN A 88 -16.65 -1.43 8.53
C GLN A 88 -16.24 0.04 8.29
N ILE A 89 -17.00 0.98 8.87
CA ILE A 89 -16.68 2.42 8.81
C ILE A 89 -15.31 2.69 9.43
N ALA A 90 -15.02 2.14 10.60
CA ALA A 90 -13.72 2.31 11.26
C ALA A 90 -12.56 1.78 10.40
N LEU A 91 -12.74 0.61 9.77
CA LEU A 91 -11.76 0.02 8.85
C LEU A 91 -11.50 0.92 7.63
N PHE A 92 -12.55 1.54 7.06
CA PHE A 92 -12.37 2.52 5.97
C PHE A 92 -11.63 3.78 6.43
N PHE A 93 -11.92 4.31 7.62
CA PHE A 93 -11.18 5.45 8.16
C PHE A 93 -9.71 5.13 8.39
N VAL A 94 -9.40 3.97 8.99
CA VAL A 94 -8.01 3.50 9.16
C VAL A 94 -7.33 3.40 7.79
N THR A 95 -8.01 2.82 6.80
CA THR A 95 -7.46 2.68 5.45
C THR A 95 -7.17 4.03 4.81
N LEU A 96 -8.09 5.00 4.92
CA LEU A 96 -7.93 6.34 4.39
C LEU A 96 -6.75 7.09 5.03
N ILE A 97 -6.66 7.06 6.37
CA ILE A 97 -5.58 7.73 7.12
C ILE A 97 -4.22 7.11 6.76
N LEU A 98 -4.10 5.78 6.80
CA LEU A 98 -2.84 5.11 6.52
C LEU A 98 -2.41 5.22 5.06
N SER A 99 -3.35 5.13 4.11
CA SER A 99 -3.05 5.33 2.68
C SER A 99 -2.63 6.77 2.40
N ALA A 100 -3.26 7.76 3.03
CA ALA A 100 -2.85 9.17 2.93
C ALA A 100 -1.46 9.40 3.54
N LEU A 101 -1.19 8.88 4.75
CA LEU A 101 0.13 8.95 5.39
C LEU A 101 1.21 8.32 4.51
N ASN A 102 0.91 7.16 3.95
CA ASN A 102 1.83 6.43 3.09
C ASN A 102 2.12 7.21 1.79
N ALA A 103 1.08 7.69 1.11
CA ALA A 103 1.22 8.41 -0.17
C ALA A 103 1.89 9.78 0.00
N ARG A 104 1.60 10.51 1.08
CA ARG A 104 2.10 11.88 1.28
C ARG A 104 3.44 11.96 1.98
N TRP A 105 3.78 11.01 2.86
CA TRP A 105 5.01 11.08 3.66
C TRP A 105 5.92 9.87 3.49
N PHE A 106 5.45 8.66 3.80
CA PHE A 106 6.37 7.52 3.93
C PHE A 106 6.92 7.02 2.59
N SER A 107 6.08 6.95 1.55
CA SER A 107 6.52 6.52 0.22
C SER A 107 7.48 7.52 -0.45
N PRO A 108 7.21 8.85 -0.46
CA PRO A 108 8.18 9.84 -0.92
C PRO A 108 9.50 9.78 -0.15
N ALA A 109 9.46 9.76 1.19
CA ALA A 109 10.68 9.71 2.00
C ALA A 109 11.50 8.42 1.78
N THR A 110 10.82 7.29 1.54
CA THR A 110 11.47 6.03 1.16
C THR A 110 12.17 6.15 -0.19
N THR A 111 11.49 6.72 -1.18
CA THR A 111 11.98 6.91 -2.54
C THR A 111 13.19 7.85 -2.57
N ASP A 112 13.12 8.97 -1.85
CA ASP A 112 14.23 9.93 -1.76
C ASP A 112 15.47 9.30 -1.11
N ALA A 113 15.29 8.54 -0.03
CA ALA A 113 16.38 7.84 0.62
C ALA A 113 16.97 6.76 -0.30
N MET A 114 16.11 6.03 -1.03
CA MET A 114 16.52 5.02 -2.00
C MET A 114 17.39 5.64 -3.11
N PHE A 115 16.98 6.73 -3.74
CA PHE A 115 17.79 7.34 -4.81
C PHE A 115 19.16 7.81 -4.31
N LYS A 116 19.22 8.44 -3.13
CA LYS A 116 20.50 8.85 -2.52
C LYS A 116 21.41 7.66 -2.19
N ILE A 117 20.83 6.52 -1.80
CA ILE A 117 21.57 5.26 -1.62
C ILE A 117 22.10 4.78 -2.96
N GLN A 118 21.26 4.74 -4.00
CA GLN A 118 21.63 4.27 -5.33
C GLN A 118 22.74 5.09 -5.96
N ASP A 119 22.77 6.41 -5.75
CA ASP A 119 23.85 7.26 -6.26
C ASP A 119 25.21 6.84 -5.68
N ILE A 120 25.29 6.58 -4.37
CA ILE A 120 26.51 6.07 -3.73
C ILE A 120 26.83 4.64 -4.22
N GLU A 121 25.82 3.78 -4.37
CA GLU A 121 26.01 2.42 -4.90
C GLU A 121 26.64 2.47 -6.31
N ARG A 122 26.20 3.39 -7.19
CA ARG A 122 26.76 3.56 -8.54
C ARG A 122 28.22 3.98 -8.55
N GLU A 123 28.62 4.88 -7.66
CA GLU A 123 30.04 5.29 -7.50
C GLU A 123 30.95 4.10 -7.16
N HIS A 124 30.39 3.04 -6.58
CA HIS A 124 31.09 1.82 -6.21
C HIS A 124 30.85 0.65 -7.18
N GLY A 125 30.23 0.89 -8.33
CA GLY A 125 29.92 -0.15 -9.33
C GLY A 125 28.86 -1.16 -8.86
N LEU A 126 28.00 -0.79 -7.92
CA LEU A 126 26.94 -1.63 -7.36
C LEU A 126 25.55 -1.22 -7.90
N GLY A 127 24.60 -2.15 -7.84
CA GLY A 127 23.17 -1.91 -8.10
C GLY A 127 22.63 -2.48 -9.41
N GLY A 128 23.52 -2.90 -10.30
CA GLY A 128 23.19 -3.56 -11.56
C GLY A 128 22.99 -5.07 -11.42
N GLU A 129 23.33 -5.65 -10.28
CA GLU A 129 23.19 -7.08 -10.05
C GLU A 129 21.73 -7.52 -9.88
N ILE A 130 21.45 -8.74 -10.37
CA ILE A 130 20.15 -9.41 -10.28
C ILE A 130 20.19 -10.43 -9.14
N GLY A 131 19.12 -10.44 -8.34
CA GLY A 131 18.95 -11.40 -7.25
C GLY A 131 19.36 -10.85 -5.89
N LEU A 132 18.62 -11.28 -4.86
CA LEU A 132 18.71 -10.76 -3.49
C LEU A 132 20.08 -10.97 -2.83
N SER A 133 20.83 -12.00 -3.26
CA SER A 133 22.09 -12.40 -2.64
C SER A 133 23.33 -11.94 -3.40
N ALA A 134 23.15 -11.27 -4.54
CA ALA A 134 24.27 -10.81 -5.33
C ALA A 134 25.02 -9.68 -4.60
N ASN A 135 26.35 -9.75 -4.62
CA ASN A 135 27.25 -8.72 -4.05
C ASN A 135 27.04 -8.37 -2.55
N ILE A 136 26.48 -9.29 -1.75
CA ILE A 136 26.24 -9.07 -0.30
C ILE A 136 27.47 -8.52 0.43
N GLU A 137 28.65 -9.09 0.18
CA GLU A 137 29.88 -8.67 0.85
C GLU A 137 30.33 -7.25 0.46
N ALA A 138 30.12 -6.86 -0.80
CA ALA A 138 30.43 -5.50 -1.25
C ALA A 138 29.50 -4.47 -0.57
N TYR A 139 28.20 -4.77 -0.49
CA TYR A 139 27.24 -3.94 0.24
C TYR A 139 27.54 -3.83 1.73
N LYS A 140 27.97 -4.94 2.35
CA LYS A 140 28.37 -4.97 3.76
C LYS A 140 29.59 -4.08 3.99
N ARG A 141 30.63 -4.22 3.17
CA ARG A 141 31.84 -3.38 3.23
C ARG A 141 31.52 -1.91 3.02
N LEU A 142 30.68 -1.56 2.05
CA LEU A 142 30.25 -0.18 1.81
C LEU A 142 29.54 0.40 3.05
N ARG A 143 28.63 -0.36 3.66
CA ARG A 143 27.95 0.02 4.91
C ARG A 143 28.87 0.22 6.10
N GLU A 144 29.93 -0.57 6.18
CA GLU A 144 30.91 -0.46 7.25
C GLU A 144 31.80 0.78 7.07
N LYS A 145 32.25 1.04 5.85
CA LYS A 145 33.23 2.09 5.52
C LYS A 145 32.63 3.48 5.31
N ASP A 146 31.39 3.59 4.82
CA ASP A 146 30.75 4.88 4.52
C ASP A 146 29.65 5.20 5.56
N PRO A 147 29.90 6.17 6.47
CA PRO A 147 28.91 6.61 7.46
C PRO A 147 27.66 7.24 6.84
N LYS A 148 27.79 7.95 5.72
CA LYS A 148 26.68 8.58 5.00
C LYS A 148 25.77 7.51 4.40
N TYR A 149 26.35 6.52 3.73
CA TYR A 149 25.60 5.37 3.20
C TYR A 149 24.88 4.62 4.33
N ARG A 150 25.56 4.36 5.45
CA ARG A 150 24.96 3.71 6.63
C ARG A 150 23.75 4.50 7.17
N ALA A 151 23.89 5.82 7.31
CA ALA A 151 22.83 6.68 7.79
C ALA A 151 21.63 6.70 6.84
N LEU A 152 21.87 6.86 5.54
CA LEU A 152 20.83 6.81 4.51
C LEU A 152 20.09 5.47 4.51
N ARG A 153 20.83 4.35 4.61
CA ARG A 153 20.23 3.01 4.68
C ARG A 153 19.35 2.83 5.92
N LYS A 154 19.74 3.36 7.08
CA LYS A 154 18.89 3.36 8.28
C LYS A 154 17.60 4.15 8.04
N THR A 155 17.71 5.32 7.40
CA THR A 155 16.56 6.16 7.04
C THR A 155 15.63 5.44 6.06
N PHE A 156 16.18 4.85 5.00
CA PHE A 156 15.43 4.04 4.04
C PHE A 156 14.68 2.90 4.73
N MET A 157 15.38 2.08 5.52
CA MET A 157 14.75 0.93 6.20
C MET A 157 13.62 1.37 7.14
N ARG A 158 13.79 2.49 7.83
CA ARG A 158 12.75 3.03 8.72
C ARG A 158 11.50 3.44 7.95
N TYR A 159 11.63 4.27 6.91
CA TYR A 159 10.46 4.73 6.15
C TYR A 159 9.84 3.61 5.30
N HIS A 160 10.67 2.72 4.74
CA HIS A 160 10.20 1.54 4.03
C HIS A 160 9.40 0.62 4.95
N GLY A 161 9.86 0.41 6.18
CA GLY A 161 9.15 -0.35 7.21
C GLY A 161 7.78 0.26 7.54
N PHE A 162 7.73 1.58 7.80
CA PHE A 162 6.46 2.27 8.04
C PHE A 162 5.51 2.21 6.83
N SER A 163 6.03 2.39 5.62
CA SER A 163 5.27 2.29 4.38
C SER A 163 4.68 0.88 4.19
N SER A 164 5.49 -0.16 4.42
CA SER A 164 5.08 -1.56 4.32
C SER A 164 4.03 -1.92 5.37
N LEU A 165 4.17 -1.40 6.60
CA LEU A 165 3.17 -1.59 7.65
C LEU A 165 1.83 -0.93 7.29
N CYS A 166 1.85 0.30 6.79
CA CYS A 166 0.63 0.97 6.31
C CYS A 166 -0.04 0.15 5.20
N ASN A 167 0.75 -0.36 4.25
CA ASN A 167 0.24 -1.21 3.18
C ASN A 167 -0.37 -2.52 3.71
N LEU A 168 0.27 -3.18 4.67
CA LEU A 168 -0.26 -4.41 5.26
C LEU A 168 -1.56 -4.17 6.01
N VAL A 169 -1.63 -3.13 6.85
CA VAL A 169 -2.84 -2.81 7.61
C VAL A 169 -3.98 -2.44 6.66
N THR A 170 -3.73 -1.61 5.65
CA THR A 170 -4.76 -1.25 4.65
C THR A 170 -5.25 -2.47 3.86
N LEU A 171 -4.37 -3.42 3.52
CA LEU A 171 -4.75 -4.69 2.89
C LEU A 171 -5.67 -5.52 3.79
N LEU A 172 -5.34 -5.62 5.08
CA LEU A 172 -6.16 -6.34 6.05
C LEU A 172 -7.51 -5.66 6.27
N CYS A 173 -7.56 -4.33 6.37
CA CYS A 173 -8.79 -3.57 6.51
C CYS A 173 -9.72 -3.74 5.30
N ASN A 174 -9.18 -3.63 4.07
CA ASN A 174 -9.96 -3.84 2.85
C ASN A 174 -10.45 -5.28 2.71
N GLY A 175 -9.62 -6.26 3.08
CA GLY A 175 -10.01 -7.67 3.09
C GLY A 175 -11.12 -7.95 4.11
N ALA A 176 -11.00 -7.42 5.32
CA ALA A 176 -12.04 -7.53 6.34
C ALA A 176 -13.35 -6.87 5.87
N ASN A 177 -13.28 -5.67 5.27
CA ASN A 177 -14.45 -5.01 4.68
C ASN A 177 -15.12 -5.86 3.60
N LEU A 178 -14.34 -6.55 2.77
CA LEU A 178 -14.87 -7.45 1.74
C LEU A 178 -15.57 -8.67 2.38
N VAL A 179 -14.97 -9.26 3.43
CA VAL A 179 -15.56 -10.36 4.20
C VAL A 179 -16.87 -9.94 4.85
N PHE A 180 -16.91 -8.80 5.54
CA PHE A 180 -18.15 -8.26 6.12
C PHE A 180 -19.21 -8.03 5.06
N THR A 181 -18.83 -7.43 3.92
CA THR A 181 -19.75 -7.22 2.80
C THR A 181 -20.34 -8.55 2.31
N ALA A 182 -19.52 -9.60 2.18
CA ALA A 182 -19.98 -10.92 1.75
C ALA A 182 -20.89 -11.60 2.77
N LEU A 183 -20.58 -11.50 4.07
CA LEU A 183 -21.35 -12.11 5.15
C LEU A 183 -22.70 -11.42 5.39
N LEU A 184 -22.82 -10.15 5.03
CA LEU A 184 -24.04 -9.35 5.17
C LEU A 184 -24.91 -9.36 3.90
N LEU A 185 -24.49 -10.04 2.83
CA LEU A 185 -25.38 -10.31 1.70
C LEU A 185 -26.49 -11.27 2.15
N PRO A 186 -27.76 -11.02 1.81
CA PRO A 186 -28.82 -12.00 1.98
C PRO A 186 -28.37 -13.33 1.37
N SER A 187 -28.53 -14.43 2.09
CA SER A 187 -28.17 -15.77 1.63
C SER A 187 -28.73 -16.04 0.23
N ILE A 188 -27.85 -16.52 -0.66
CA ILE A 188 -28.16 -16.98 -2.02
C ILE A 188 -29.23 -18.06 -1.99
#